data_AF-A0A8H6XZ04-F1
#
_entry.id   AF-A0A8H6XZ04-F1
#
_cell.length_a   1.000
_cell.length_b   1.000
_cell.length_c   1.000
_cell.angle_alpha   90.00
_cell.angle_beta   90.00
_cell.angle_gamma   90.00
#
_symmetry.space_group_name_H-M   'P 1'
#
loop_
_entity.id
_entity.type
_entity.pdbx_description
1 polymer ?
#
loop_
_entity_poly.entity_id
_entity_poly.type
_entity_poly.pdbx_seq_one_letter_code
_entity_poly.pdbx_strand_id
1 'polypeptide(L)'
;MPLLFELPTDILLEIVKVLELPDPLSLVITCSFLYRLSNERSFWISVLETTRRRAPIACSGYADLSQYDLEALKGLVVSWMKLQSNWDQPSPQIIQPVVSARLPEPAQFIFLVQGTDILVLTMGGNVLCWDARLAAPFSFPAIETGGRITRVSGPSESPGTCSLAILAEKATNPPTAHRYVITIQHHNGKATSFTSQSWSMFIPHGRYFESLVLTEDMVATIVAMQNREDCIVTAGAINGDTRAVDSTSILKLHRPVSTQDLTVTFAYRGHLYALLEDSVSVSIHHISRKTLQSGHCEQTRLYSCPIPRSHMNSAPFCYMIPSSPSYGIGAVFTRLVWDDDDGNSIFTSFTFMPNTLTHEPDDGVSSPLAFDSPCVTEHVRGELAHLGLVWLDHSGFNVIAAIRPANFTERWALVLVRYHPETSSSSVHSLSLPETIDITEIDSLCIDDAAGAVYLVDRAGIFSTLRYV
;
A
#
# COMPACT_ATOMS: atom_id res chain seq x y z
N MET A 1 -35.35 11.76 -32.89
CA MET A 1 -34.99 10.70 -31.92
C MET A 1 -33.67 11.10 -31.28
N PRO A 2 -33.40 10.75 -30.01
CA PRO A 2 -32.08 10.96 -29.43
C PRO A 2 -31.02 10.24 -30.27
N LEU A 3 -29.99 10.98 -30.71
CA LEU A 3 -28.88 10.52 -31.56
C LEU A 3 -28.21 9.23 -31.03
N LEU A 4 -28.29 8.98 -29.72
CA LEU A 4 -27.68 7.83 -29.05
C LEU A 4 -28.23 6.48 -29.51
N PHE A 5 -29.50 6.39 -29.93
CA PHE A 5 -30.12 5.12 -30.32
C PHE A 5 -29.68 4.62 -31.69
N GLU A 6 -29.12 5.50 -32.50
CA GLU A 6 -28.62 5.19 -33.84
C GLU A 6 -27.15 4.77 -33.80
N LEU A 7 -26.49 4.87 -32.63
CA LEU A 7 -25.10 4.50 -32.47
C LEU A 7 -24.94 2.97 -32.37
N PRO A 8 -23.95 2.39 -33.06
CA PRO A 8 -23.52 1.02 -32.87
C PRO A 8 -23.13 0.70 -31.41
N THR A 9 -23.33 -0.55 -30.97
CA THR A 9 -23.06 -0.98 -29.58
C THR A 9 -21.62 -0.74 -29.15
N ASP A 10 -20.65 -0.96 -30.03
CA ASP A 10 -19.23 -0.67 -29.81
C ASP A 10 -18.97 0.81 -29.52
N ILE A 11 -19.62 1.73 -30.23
CA ILE A 11 -19.51 3.17 -29.96
C ILE A 11 -20.11 3.51 -28.59
N LEU A 12 -21.23 2.88 -28.21
CA LEU A 12 -21.82 3.06 -26.89
C LEU A 12 -20.88 2.55 -25.78
N LEU A 13 -20.16 1.44 -26.01
CA LEU A 13 -19.15 0.94 -25.08
C LEU A 13 -17.97 1.91 -24.96
N GLU A 14 -17.50 2.51 -26.06
CA GLU A 14 -16.44 3.54 -26.01
C GLU A 14 -16.89 4.79 -25.24
N ILE A 15 -18.15 5.21 -25.37
CA ILE A 15 -18.71 6.32 -24.58
C ILE A 15 -18.70 5.94 -23.09
N VAL A 16 -19.10 4.72 -22.75
CA VAL A 16 -19.15 4.26 -21.36
C VAL A 16 -17.76 4.22 -20.70
N LYS A 17 -16.69 3.99 -21.48
CA LYS A 17 -15.31 3.99 -20.96
C LYS A 17 -14.83 5.34 -20.42
N VAL A 18 -15.46 6.45 -20.81
CA VAL A 18 -15.07 7.78 -20.31
C VAL A 18 -15.90 8.21 -19.08
N LEU A 19 -16.97 7.48 -18.76
CA LEU A 19 -17.88 7.77 -17.67
C LEU A 19 -17.40 7.15 -16.34
N GLU A 20 -17.75 7.77 -15.22
CA GLU A 20 -17.55 7.22 -13.89
C GLU A 20 -18.68 6.27 -13.51
N LEU A 21 -18.43 5.24 -12.72
CA LEU A 21 -19.35 4.12 -12.50
C LEU A 21 -20.83 4.49 -12.16
N PRO A 22 -21.15 5.57 -11.44
CA PRO A 22 -22.54 6.02 -11.25
C PRO A 22 -23.27 6.41 -12.56
N ASP A 23 -22.54 6.90 -13.55
CA ASP A 23 -23.10 7.43 -14.80
C ASP A 23 -23.54 6.31 -15.76
N PRO A 24 -22.76 5.24 -16.05
CA PRO A 24 -23.23 4.09 -16.81
C PRO A 24 -24.48 3.45 -16.21
N LEU A 25 -24.59 3.43 -14.88
CA LEU A 25 -25.79 2.93 -14.19
C LEU A 25 -27.00 3.82 -14.45
N SER A 26 -26.83 5.14 -14.28
CA SER A 26 -27.85 6.13 -14.60
C SER A 26 -28.26 6.05 -16.07
N LEU A 27 -27.32 5.79 -16.97
CA LEU A 27 -27.55 5.63 -18.41
C LEU A 27 -28.41 4.40 -18.72
N VAL A 28 -28.09 3.23 -18.17
CA VAL A 28 -28.83 1.99 -18.49
C VAL A 28 -30.24 1.94 -17.90
N ILE A 29 -30.54 2.73 -16.87
CA ILE A 29 -31.91 2.84 -16.32
C ILE A 29 -32.81 3.81 -17.09
N THR A 30 -32.29 4.60 -18.04
CA THR A 30 -33.07 5.62 -18.75
C THR A 30 -34.11 5.04 -19.70
N CYS A 31 -33.83 3.91 -20.37
CA CYS A 31 -34.73 3.31 -21.35
C CYS A 31 -34.42 1.82 -21.60
N SER A 32 -35.37 1.10 -22.20
CA SER A 32 -35.26 -0.35 -22.44
C SER A 32 -34.13 -0.73 -23.40
N PHE A 33 -33.79 0.12 -24.37
CA PHE A 33 -32.66 -0.12 -25.28
C PHE A 33 -31.32 -0.11 -24.52
N LEU A 34 -31.06 0.93 -23.74
CA LEU A 34 -29.84 1.04 -22.94
C LEU A 34 -29.82 0.02 -21.81
N TYR A 35 -30.98 -0.31 -21.23
CA TYR A 35 -31.10 -1.40 -20.27
C TYR A 35 -30.61 -2.75 -20.83
N ARG A 36 -30.82 -3.02 -22.13
CA ARG A 36 -30.30 -4.25 -22.76
C ARG A 36 -28.77 -4.31 -22.75
N LEU A 37 -28.08 -3.17 -22.85
CA LEU A 37 -26.61 -3.13 -22.73
C LEU A 37 -26.15 -3.65 -21.36
N SER A 38 -26.92 -3.41 -20.31
CA SER A 38 -26.63 -3.92 -18.96
C SER A 38 -26.76 -5.46 -18.84
N ASN A 39 -27.27 -6.14 -19.86
CA ASN A 39 -27.27 -7.61 -19.94
C ASN A 39 -26.07 -8.16 -20.73
N GLU A 40 -25.26 -7.29 -21.34
CA GLU A 40 -24.04 -7.68 -22.02
C GLU A 40 -22.87 -7.72 -21.04
N ARG A 41 -22.11 -8.81 -21.04
CA ARG A 41 -20.95 -8.96 -20.16
C ARG A 41 -19.84 -7.94 -20.47
N SER A 42 -19.63 -7.67 -21.75
CA SER A 42 -18.63 -6.70 -22.24
C SER A 42 -18.87 -5.29 -21.73
N PHE A 43 -20.13 -4.89 -21.52
CA PHE A 43 -20.49 -3.61 -20.92
C PHE A 43 -19.89 -3.48 -19.52
N TRP A 44 -20.15 -4.46 -18.64
CA TRP A 44 -19.67 -4.38 -17.26
C TRP A 44 -18.17 -4.55 -17.12
N ILE A 45 -17.54 -5.39 -17.95
CA ILE A 45 -16.07 -5.49 -18.01
C ILE A 45 -15.50 -4.11 -18.34
N SER A 46 -16.03 -3.45 -19.38
CA SER A 46 -15.56 -2.12 -19.79
C SER A 46 -15.75 -1.06 -18.70
N VAL A 47 -16.89 -1.05 -18.02
CA VAL A 47 -17.14 -0.13 -16.89
C VAL A 47 -16.14 -0.39 -15.77
N LEU A 48 -16.02 -1.64 -15.31
CA LEU A 48 -15.17 -2.01 -14.18
C LEU A 48 -13.68 -1.85 -14.48
N GLU A 49 -13.22 -2.07 -15.71
CA GLU A 49 -11.83 -1.79 -16.11
C GLU A 49 -11.52 -0.29 -16.05
N THR A 50 -12.44 0.56 -16.51
CA THR A 50 -12.31 2.01 -16.37
C THR A 50 -12.31 2.41 -14.90
N THR A 51 -13.25 1.89 -14.11
CA THR A 51 -13.34 2.18 -12.67
C THR A 51 -12.08 1.74 -11.93
N ARG A 52 -11.57 0.53 -12.19
CA ARG A 52 -10.36 -0.02 -11.56
C ARG A 52 -9.13 0.86 -11.76
N ARG A 53 -9.05 1.61 -12.87
CA ARG A 53 -7.93 2.56 -13.11
C ARG A 53 -8.00 3.81 -12.24
N ARG A 54 -9.16 4.11 -11.66
CA ARG A 54 -9.42 5.32 -10.88
C ARG A 54 -9.73 5.04 -9.41
N ALA A 55 -10.24 3.86 -9.09
CA ALA A 55 -10.70 3.48 -7.76
C ALA A 55 -10.51 1.98 -7.55
N PRO A 56 -10.29 1.53 -6.30
CA PRO A 56 -10.32 0.11 -6.00
C PRO A 56 -11.72 -0.45 -6.23
N ILE A 57 -11.78 -1.66 -6.78
CA ILE A 57 -13.01 -2.45 -6.91
C ILE A 57 -12.87 -3.72 -6.08
N ALA A 58 -13.96 -4.38 -5.71
CA ALA A 58 -13.99 -5.53 -4.80
C ALA A 58 -13.42 -6.85 -5.37
N CYS A 59 -12.24 -6.78 -5.99
CA CYS A 59 -11.42 -7.89 -6.44
C CYS A 59 -9.96 -7.44 -6.52
N SER A 60 -9.02 -8.39 -6.60
CA SER A 60 -7.60 -8.09 -6.84
C SER A 60 -7.40 -7.19 -8.07
N GLY A 61 -6.44 -6.26 -8.00
CA GLY A 61 -6.12 -5.33 -9.09
C GLY A 61 -5.78 -6.01 -10.42
N TYR A 62 -5.32 -7.26 -10.37
CA TYR A 62 -4.98 -8.07 -11.55
C TYR A 62 -5.99 -9.17 -11.88
N ALA A 63 -7.15 -9.18 -11.22
CA ALA A 63 -8.19 -10.15 -11.53
C ALA A 63 -8.66 -9.98 -12.99
N ASP A 64 -8.64 -11.07 -13.75
CA ASP A 64 -9.16 -11.13 -15.11
C ASP A 64 -10.69 -11.10 -15.09
N LEU A 65 -11.26 -9.92 -15.38
CA LEU A 65 -12.71 -9.69 -15.36
C LEU A 65 -13.45 -10.53 -16.41
N SER A 66 -12.78 -11.05 -17.44
CA SER A 66 -13.40 -11.90 -18.45
C SER A 66 -13.77 -13.29 -17.93
N GLN A 67 -13.20 -13.69 -16.79
CA GLN A 67 -13.49 -14.96 -16.10
C GLN A 67 -14.75 -14.88 -15.22
N TYR A 68 -15.21 -13.67 -14.91
CA TYR A 68 -16.42 -13.48 -14.12
C TYR A 68 -17.66 -13.66 -15.00
N ASP A 69 -18.70 -14.25 -14.43
CA ASP A 69 -20.01 -14.24 -15.06
C ASP A 69 -20.69 -12.87 -14.90
N LEU A 70 -21.81 -12.67 -15.61
CA LEU A 70 -22.53 -11.41 -15.60
C LEU A 70 -22.99 -11.00 -14.20
N GLU A 71 -23.44 -11.95 -13.38
CA GLU A 71 -23.96 -11.69 -12.04
C GLU A 71 -22.84 -11.31 -11.07
N ALA A 72 -21.68 -11.96 -11.16
CA ALA A 72 -20.52 -11.61 -10.37
C ALA A 72 -20.00 -10.21 -10.74
N LEU A 73 -19.96 -9.84 -12.02
CA LEU A 73 -19.60 -8.49 -12.45
C LEU A 73 -20.57 -7.43 -11.91
N LYS A 74 -21.89 -7.68 -12.01
CA LYS A 74 -22.90 -6.80 -11.39
C LYS A 74 -22.73 -6.73 -9.87
N GLY A 75 -22.37 -7.85 -9.23
CA GLY A 75 -22.04 -7.91 -7.82
C GLY A 75 -20.87 -7.00 -7.44
N LEU A 76 -19.79 -6.97 -8.24
CA LEU A 76 -18.67 -6.05 -8.03
C LEU A 76 -19.11 -4.59 -8.10
N VAL A 77 -19.96 -4.23 -9.06
CA VAL A 77 -20.53 -2.88 -9.19
C VAL A 77 -21.35 -2.50 -7.95
N VAL A 78 -22.24 -3.39 -7.50
CA VAL A 78 -23.05 -3.15 -6.29
C VAL A 78 -22.19 -2.99 -5.05
N SER A 79 -21.18 -3.85 -4.87
CA SER A 79 -20.24 -3.76 -3.74
C SER A 79 -19.47 -2.43 -3.77
N TRP A 80 -18.99 -2.01 -4.94
CA TRP A 80 -18.31 -0.73 -5.09
C TRP A 80 -19.24 0.46 -4.75
N MET A 81 -20.48 0.44 -5.23
CA MET A 81 -21.44 1.52 -4.91
C MET A 81 -21.74 1.61 -3.42
N LYS A 82 -21.90 0.46 -2.74
CA LYS A 82 -22.12 0.41 -1.29
C LYS A 82 -20.93 0.97 -0.53
N LEU A 83 -19.72 0.57 -0.93
CA LEU A 83 -18.48 1.09 -0.39
C LEU A 83 -18.43 2.61 -0.53
N GLN A 84 -18.52 3.11 -1.76
CA GLN A 84 -18.44 4.53 -2.04
C GLN A 84 -19.52 5.32 -1.28
N SER A 85 -20.76 4.82 -1.27
CA SER A 85 -21.87 5.44 -0.52
C SER A 85 -21.65 5.46 1.00
N ASN A 86 -20.92 4.50 1.57
CA ASN A 86 -20.61 4.49 3.00
C ASN A 86 -19.44 5.43 3.31
N TRP A 87 -18.44 5.46 2.43
CA TRP A 87 -17.25 6.29 2.59
C TRP A 87 -17.49 7.77 2.35
N ASP A 88 -18.48 8.12 1.53
CA ASP A 88 -18.91 9.51 1.32
C ASP A 88 -19.71 10.05 2.51
N GLN A 89 -20.03 9.22 3.51
CA GLN A 89 -20.66 9.69 4.74
C GLN A 89 -19.63 10.43 5.62
N PRO A 90 -20.06 11.47 6.36
CA PRO A 90 -19.19 12.13 7.34
C PRO A 90 -18.61 11.17 8.39
N SER A 91 -19.32 10.07 8.68
CA SER A 91 -18.91 9.04 9.64
C SER A 91 -19.22 7.65 9.06
N PRO A 92 -18.28 7.04 8.31
CA PRO A 92 -18.46 5.71 7.74
C PRO A 92 -18.76 4.67 8.81
N GLN A 93 -19.74 3.80 8.55
CA GLN A 93 -20.23 2.83 9.52
C GLN A 93 -19.77 1.42 9.19
N ILE A 94 -19.48 0.64 10.23
CA ILE A 94 -19.30 -0.80 10.10
C ILE A 94 -20.69 -1.40 9.77
N ILE A 95 -20.81 -2.04 8.61
CA ILE A 95 -22.09 -2.55 8.09
C ILE A 95 -22.33 -3.98 8.56
N GLN A 96 -21.28 -4.79 8.66
CA GLN A 96 -21.40 -6.21 9.02
C GLN A 96 -21.02 -6.45 10.48
N PRO A 97 -21.53 -7.52 11.12
CA PRO A 97 -21.06 -7.94 12.43
C PRO A 97 -19.55 -8.15 12.42
N VAL A 98 -18.89 -7.71 13.49
CA VAL A 98 -17.46 -7.94 13.66
C VAL A 98 -17.20 -9.42 13.85
N VAL A 99 -16.31 -9.95 13.00
CA VAL A 99 -15.83 -11.32 13.10
C VAL A 99 -14.51 -11.28 13.84
N SER A 100 -14.45 -11.94 15.00
CA SER A 100 -13.22 -12.05 15.79
C SER A 100 -12.82 -13.50 16.00
N ALA A 101 -11.52 -13.76 16.00
CA ALA A 101 -10.94 -15.06 16.29
C ALA A 101 -9.69 -14.91 17.15
N ARG A 102 -9.43 -15.88 18.01
CA ARG A 102 -8.21 -15.91 18.80
C ARG A 102 -7.10 -16.60 18.03
N LEU A 103 -6.01 -15.87 17.81
CA LEU A 103 -4.78 -16.40 17.25
C LEU A 103 -4.06 -17.26 18.30
N PRO A 104 -3.31 -18.30 17.89
CA PRO A 104 -2.54 -19.14 18.79
C PRO A 104 -1.49 -18.36 19.61
N GLU A 105 -0.90 -17.33 19.00
CA GLU A 105 0.13 -16.47 19.59
C GLU A 105 -0.08 -15.02 19.11
N PRO A 106 0.53 -14.02 19.78
CA PRO A 106 0.54 -12.65 19.28
C PRO A 106 1.10 -12.57 17.86
N ALA A 107 0.44 -11.81 17.00
CA ALA A 107 0.80 -11.70 15.60
C ALA A 107 0.79 -10.25 15.13
N GLN A 108 1.51 -9.98 14.04
CA GLN A 108 1.50 -8.69 13.37
C GLN A 108 1.25 -8.88 11.88
N PHE A 109 0.53 -7.94 11.27
CA PHE A 109 0.37 -7.92 9.83
C PHE A 109 1.72 -7.62 9.18
N ILE A 110 2.05 -8.41 8.16
CA ILE A 110 3.15 -8.11 7.25
C ILE A 110 2.56 -7.49 5.98
N PHE A 111 1.51 -8.12 5.45
CA PHE A 111 0.96 -7.78 4.15
C PHE A 111 -0.46 -8.34 3.97
N LEU A 112 -1.23 -7.74 3.06
CA LEU A 112 -2.56 -8.16 2.65
C LEU A 112 -2.62 -8.16 1.11
N VAL A 113 -3.08 -9.25 0.50
CA VAL A 113 -3.37 -9.26 -0.94
C VAL A 113 -4.70 -8.55 -1.18
N GLN A 114 -4.66 -7.33 -1.75
CA GLN A 114 -5.82 -6.45 -1.85
C GLN A 114 -6.98 -7.07 -2.64
N GLY A 115 -8.20 -6.82 -2.18
CA GLY A 115 -9.42 -7.36 -2.79
C GLY A 115 -9.55 -8.88 -2.64
N THR A 116 -8.88 -9.47 -1.64
CA THR A 116 -8.95 -10.89 -1.30
C THR A 116 -9.01 -11.08 0.21
N ASP A 117 -9.27 -12.30 0.68
CA ASP A 117 -9.23 -12.64 2.11
C ASP A 117 -7.84 -13.20 2.54
N ILE A 118 -6.78 -12.94 1.77
CA ILE A 118 -5.44 -13.50 2.02
C ILE A 118 -4.55 -12.51 2.77
N LEU A 119 -4.20 -12.86 4.00
CA LEU A 119 -3.33 -12.09 4.88
C LEU A 119 -1.97 -12.81 5.05
N VAL A 120 -0.91 -12.04 5.24
CA VAL A 120 0.40 -12.52 5.64
C VAL A 120 0.72 -11.97 7.02
N LEU A 121 0.94 -12.87 7.98
CA LEU A 121 1.16 -12.53 9.39
C LEU A 121 2.54 -13.02 9.84
N THR A 122 3.17 -12.28 10.77
CA THR A 122 4.26 -12.81 11.59
C THR A 122 3.74 -13.28 12.93
N MET A 123 4.13 -14.49 13.35
CA MET A 123 3.71 -15.11 14.61
C MET A 123 4.84 -16.00 15.11
N GLY A 124 5.36 -15.73 16.32
CA GLY A 124 6.44 -16.53 16.90
C GLY A 124 7.75 -16.57 16.09
N GLY A 125 8.03 -15.55 15.27
CA GLY A 125 9.18 -15.54 14.35
C GLY A 125 8.97 -16.35 13.06
N ASN A 126 7.75 -16.84 12.83
CA ASN A 126 7.35 -17.49 11.60
C ASN A 126 6.45 -16.57 10.78
N VAL A 127 6.48 -16.74 9.46
CA VAL A 127 5.53 -16.07 8.56
C VAL A 127 4.49 -17.06 8.08
N LEU A 128 3.23 -16.65 8.18
CA LEU A 128 2.06 -17.48 7.91
C LEU A 128 1.19 -16.83 6.84
N CYS A 129 0.58 -17.66 5.99
CA CYS A 129 -0.50 -17.27 5.10
C CYS A 129 -1.83 -17.57 5.79
N TRP A 130 -2.68 -16.56 5.94
CA TRP A 130 -3.89 -16.60 6.76
C TRP A 130 -5.14 -16.27 5.93
N ASP A 131 -6.19 -17.06 6.11
CA ASP A 131 -7.51 -16.85 5.50
C ASP A 131 -8.35 -15.99 6.45
N ALA A 132 -8.53 -14.72 6.11
CA ALA A 132 -9.29 -13.75 6.90
C ALA A 132 -10.76 -14.14 7.07
N ARG A 133 -11.34 -14.82 6.06
CA ARG A 133 -12.74 -15.22 6.05
C ARG A 133 -12.99 -16.40 6.96
N LEU A 134 -12.10 -17.39 6.96
CA LEU A 134 -12.18 -18.55 7.86
C LEU A 134 -11.57 -18.26 9.23
N ALA A 135 -10.85 -17.15 9.36
CA ALA A 135 -10.04 -16.81 10.53
C ALA A 135 -9.15 -17.98 10.96
N ALA A 136 -8.45 -18.56 9.97
CA ALA A 136 -7.60 -19.72 10.14
C ALA A 136 -6.40 -19.64 9.19
N PRO A 137 -5.26 -20.30 9.51
CA PRO A 137 -4.15 -20.37 8.58
C PRO A 137 -4.53 -21.23 7.37
N PHE A 138 -4.03 -20.88 6.20
CA PHE A 138 -4.05 -21.80 5.06
C PHE A 138 -3.20 -23.04 5.37
N SER A 139 -3.47 -24.16 4.69
CA SER A 139 -2.77 -25.44 4.92
C SER A 139 -1.33 -25.50 4.36
N PHE A 140 -0.64 -24.36 4.31
CA PHE A 140 0.76 -24.25 3.89
C PHE A 140 1.68 -24.28 5.11
N PRO A 141 2.91 -24.79 4.98
CA PRO A 141 3.90 -24.70 6.04
C PRO A 141 4.24 -23.23 6.34
N ALA A 142 4.48 -22.95 7.61
CA ALA A 142 5.00 -21.64 8.03
C ALA A 142 6.42 -21.43 7.49
N ILE A 143 6.78 -20.18 7.19
CA ILE A 143 8.15 -19.82 6.79
C ILE A 143 8.91 -19.42 8.05
N GLU A 144 9.88 -20.24 8.45
CA GLU A 144 10.75 -19.94 9.58
C GLU A 144 11.75 -18.84 9.24
N THR A 145 11.60 -17.66 9.85
CA THR A 145 12.57 -16.58 9.66
C THR A 145 13.74 -16.68 10.65
N GLY A 146 13.50 -17.33 11.79
CA GLY A 146 14.45 -17.51 12.88
C GLY A 146 14.93 -16.20 13.52
N GLY A 147 14.23 -15.09 13.27
CA GLY A 147 14.61 -13.75 13.72
C GLY A 147 13.40 -12.80 13.78
N ARG A 148 13.65 -11.56 14.17
CA ARG A 148 12.63 -10.50 14.17
C ARG A 148 12.58 -9.87 12.79
N ILE A 149 11.39 -9.76 12.20
CA ILE A 149 11.21 -8.98 10.97
C ILE A 149 11.44 -7.51 11.29
N THR A 150 12.44 -6.92 10.63
CA THR A 150 12.78 -5.51 10.81
C THR A 150 12.35 -4.67 9.62
N ARG A 151 12.20 -5.24 8.43
CA ARG A 151 11.74 -4.51 7.23
C ARG A 151 10.84 -5.38 6.37
N VAL A 152 9.91 -4.73 5.67
CA VAL A 152 8.99 -5.30 4.70
C VAL A 152 9.02 -4.38 3.47
N SER A 153 9.08 -4.94 2.26
CA SER A 153 8.93 -4.16 1.03
C SER A 153 7.46 -3.95 0.69
N GLY A 154 7.18 -3.00 -0.21
CA GLY A 154 5.93 -3.03 -0.95
C GLY A 154 5.74 -4.37 -1.70
N PRO A 155 4.49 -4.83 -1.93
CA PRO A 155 4.25 -6.00 -2.74
C PRO A 155 4.60 -5.74 -4.20
N SER A 156 5.00 -6.81 -4.87
CA SER A 156 5.03 -6.92 -6.31
C SER A 156 3.89 -7.86 -6.70
N GLU A 157 2.81 -7.28 -7.20
CA GLU A 157 1.63 -8.00 -7.67
C GLU A 157 1.68 -8.17 -9.20
N SER A 158 1.30 -9.36 -9.66
CA SER A 158 1.09 -9.72 -11.06
C SER A 158 -0.15 -10.64 -11.14
N PRO A 159 -0.71 -10.94 -12.33
CA PRO A 159 -1.88 -11.80 -12.44
C PRO A 159 -1.73 -13.16 -11.72
N GLY A 160 -2.54 -13.36 -10.68
CA GLY A 160 -2.57 -14.58 -9.86
C GLY A 160 -1.36 -14.79 -8.95
N THR A 161 -0.46 -13.82 -8.83
CA THR A 161 0.74 -13.92 -7.99
C THR A 161 0.99 -12.61 -7.26
N CYS A 162 1.23 -12.69 -5.96
CA CYS A 162 1.72 -11.57 -5.17
C CYS A 162 3.01 -11.97 -4.47
N SER A 163 4.04 -11.13 -4.55
CA SER A 163 5.30 -11.35 -3.84
C SER A 163 5.64 -10.16 -2.96
N LEU A 164 6.33 -10.39 -1.85
CA LEU A 164 6.92 -9.33 -1.03
C LEU A 164 8.29 -9.76 -0.52
N ALA A 165 9.16 -8.80 -0.22
CA ALA A 165 10.43 -9.08 0.42
C ALA A 165 10.34 -8.70 1.90
N ILE A 166 10.95 -9.51 2.76
CA ILE A 166 11.13 -9.19 4.18
C ILE A 166 12.60 -9.31 4.56
N LEU A 167 13.00 -8.56 5.58
CA LEU A 167 14.29 -8.68 6.24
C LEU A 167 14.06 -9.13 7.68
N ALA A 168 14.65 -10.26 8.05
CA ALA A 168 14.62 -10.78 9.41
C ALA A 168 16.03 -10.75 10.02
N GLU A 169 16.13 -10.14 11.20
CA GLU A 169 17.38 -10.04 11.96
C GLU A 169 17.40 -11.05 13.10
N LYS A 170 18.50 -11.79 13.20
CA LYS A 170 18.76 -12.72 14.30
C LYS A 170 19.65 -12.05 15.32
N ALA A 171 19.26 -12.14 16.60
CA ALA A 171 20.04 -11.66 17.74
C ALA A 171 21.29 -12.55 17.95
N THR A 172 22.24 -12.43 17.04
CA THR A 172 23.54 -13.11 17.00
C THR A 172 24.65 -12.08 17.16
N ASN A 173 25.87 -12.52 17.51
CA ASN A 173 27.02 -11.63 17.60
C ASN A 173 28.15 -12.15 16.67
N PRO A 174 28.39 -11.52 15.50
CA PRO A 174 27.74 -10.32 14.98
C PRO A 174 26.28 -10.56 14.54
N PRO A 175 25.44 -9.51 14.48
CA PRO A 175 24.06 -9.64 14.01
C PRO A 175 24.05 -10.12 12.55
N THR A 176 23.25 -11.14 12.30
CA THR A 176 23.02 -11.68 10.96
C THR A 176 21.59 -11.34 10.52
N ALA A 177 21.44 -10.96 9.26
CA ALA A 177 20.11 -10.85 8.66
C ALA A 177 19.93 -11.83 7.51
N HIS A 178 18.70 -12.27 7.39
CA HIS A 178 18.21 -13.07 6.29
C HIS A 178 17.16 -12.26 5.55
N ARG A 179 17.32 -12.21 4.23
CA ARG A 179 16.27 -11.70 3.35
C ARG A 179 15.41 -12.87 2.93
N TYR A 180 14.12 -12.62 2.83
CA TYR A 180 13.19 -13.56 2.25
C TYR A 180 12.41 -12.86 1.13
N VAL A 181 12.19 -13.55 0.03
CA VAL A 181 11.11 -13.25 -0.91
C VAL A 181 10.03 -14.26 -0.67
N ILE A 182 8.86 -13.77 -0.26
CA ILE A 182 7.67 -14.57 -0.04
C ILE A 182 6.79 -14.41 -1.26
N THR A 183 6.37 -15.52 -1.86
CA THR A 183 5.48 -15.52 -3.02
C THR A 183 4.22 -16.31 -2.70
N ILE A 184 3.09 -15.66 -2.94
CA ILE A 184 1.74 -16.17 -2.82
C ILE A 184 1.19 -16.32 -4.22
N GLN A 185 0.82 -17.55 -4.62
CA GLN A 185 -0.04 -17.72 -5.79
C GLN A 185 -1.47 -17.77 -5.30
N HIS A 186 -2.37 -17.12 -6.02
CA HIS A 186 -3.78 -17.07 -5.66
C HIS A 186 -4.69 -17.13 -6.88
N HIS A 187 -5.86 -17.72 -6.68
CA HIS A 187 -6.91 -17.82 -7.69
C HIS A 187 -8.26 -17.61 -7.02
N ASN A 188 -9.09 -16.74 -7.60
CA ASN A 188 -10.42 -16.39 -7.08
C ASN A 188 -10.42 -16.02 -5.58
N GLY A 189 -9.45 -15.20 -5.18
CA GLY A 189 -9.31 -14.73 -3.80
C GLY A 189 -8.82 -15.77 -2.79
N LYS A 190 -8.38 -16.94 -3.23
CA LYS A 190 -7.81 -17.99 -2.37
C LYS A 190 -6.34 -18.23 -2.69
N ALA A 191 -5.52 -18.36 -1.66
CA ALA A 191 -4.14 -18.77 -1.82
C ALA A 191 -4.08 -20.23 -2.28
N THR A 192 -3.32 -20.49 -3.35
CA THR A 192 -3.08 -21.82 -3.92
C THR A 192 -1.65 -22.30 -3.66
N SER A 193 -0.72 -21.37 -3.42
CA SER A 193 0.66 -21.66 -3.05
C SER A 193 1.20 -20.58 -2.13
N PHE A 194 2.10 -20.96 -1.22
CA PHE A 194 2.83 -20.08 -0.33
C PHE A 194 4.26 -20.57 -0.20
N THR A 195 5.18 -19.83 -0.81
CA THR A 195 6.59 -20.24 -0.94
C THR A 195 7.50 -19.11 -0.52
N SER A 196 8.74 -19.46 -0.15
CA SER A 196 9.77 -18.46 0.11
C SER A 196 11.12 -18.89 -0.39
N GLN A 197 11.94 -17.88 -0.65
CA GLN A 197 13.36 -18.03 -0.94
C GLN A 197 14.11 -17.13 0.01
N SER A 198 15.23 -17.63 0.53
CA SER A 198 15.99 -16.90 1.52
C SER A 198 17.47 -16.92 1.21
N TRP A 199 18.15 -15.85 1.60
CA TRP A 199 19.60 -15.78 1.53
C TRP A 199 20.13 -14.90 2.65
N SER A 200 21.33 -15.26 3.11
CA SER A 200 22.02 -14.48 4.13
C SER A 200 22.57 -13.19 3.52
N MET A 201 22.45 -12.11 4.28
CA MET A 201 23.12 -10.86 4.00
C MET A 201 24.09 -10.53 5.13
N PHE A 202 25.30 -10.12 4.77
CA PHE A 202 26.17 -9.42 5.71
C PHE A 202 25.62 -8.02 5.98
N ILE A 203 25.40 -7.73 7.27
CA ILE A 203 25.03 -6.41 7.76
C ILE A 203 26.31 -5.63 8.08
N PRO A 204 26.74 -4.65 7.24
CA PRO A 204 27.81 -3.73 7.63
C PRO A 204 27.47 -3.00 8.93
N HIS A 205 28.45 -2.84 9.82
CA HIS A 205 28.32 -2.07 11.05
C HIS A 205 28.15 -0.56 10.77
N GLY A 206 27.44 0.14 11.66
CA GLY A 206 27.24 1.59 11.57
C GLY A 206 26.21 1.99 10.52
N ARG A 207 25.01 1.40 10.55
CA ARG A 207 23.91 1.73 9.63
C ARG A 207 23.07 2.85 10.21
N TYR A 208 22.64 3.79 9.37
CA TYR A 208 21.64 4.80 9.75
C TYR A 208 20.22 4.33 9.49
N PHE A 209 19.98 3.79 8.30
CA PHE A 209 18.69 3.22 7.94
C PHE A 209 18.89 2.08 6.94
N GLU A 210 17.84 1.28 6.81
CA GLU A 210 17.75 0.21 5.84
C GLU A 210 16.33 0.22 5.26
N SER A 211 16.21 0.11 3.95
CA SER A 211 14.93 -0.06 3.27
C SER A 211 15.02 -1.21 2.28
N LEU A 212 13.91 -1.93 2.09
CA LEU A 212 13.82 -3.14 1.30
C LEU A 212 12.79 -2.94 0.20
N VAL A 213 13.14 -3.33 -1.01
CA VAL A 213 12.36 -3.06 -2.20
C VAL A 213 12.30 -4.33 -3.04
N LEU A 214 11.12 -4.65 -3.54
CA LEU A 214 10.86 -5.78 -4.43
C LEU A 214 10.18 -5.26 -5.70
N THR A 215 10.62 -5.78 -6.84
CA THR A 215 9.89 -5.69 -8.11
C THR A 215 9.83 -7.06 -8.78
N GLU A 216 9.19 -7.14 -9.94
CA GLU A 216 9.13 -8.36 -10.74
C GLU A 216 10.52 -8.94 -11.04
N ASP A 217 11.53 -8.07 -11.21
CA ASP A 217 12.86 -8.45 -11.69
C ASP A 217 13.97 -8.35 -10.61
N MET A 218 13.73 -7.72 -9.46
CA MET A 218 14.80 -7.44 -8.50
C MET A 218 14.35 -7.39 -7.04
N VAL A 219 15.28 -7.71 -6.13
CA VAL A 219 15.24 -7.33 -4.71
C VAL A 219 16.37 -6.37 -4.42
N ALA A 220 16.03 -5.15 -4.01
CA ALA A 220 17.01 -4.16 -3.60
C ALA A 220 16.94 -3.88 -2.10
N THR A 221 18.09 -3.58 -1.52
CA THR A 221 18.17 -3.07 -0.15
C THR A 221 19.09 -1.87 -0.14
N ILE A 222 18.62 -0.85 0.55
CA ILE A 222 19.24 0.47 0.51
C ILE A 222 19.69 0.75 1.91
N VAL A 223 21.00 0.97 2.06
CA VAL A 223 21.66 1.12 3.34
C VAL A 223 22.49 2.40 3.29
N ALA A 224 22.19 3.36 4.15
CA ALA A 224 23.13 4.44 4.44
C ALA A 224 24.05 4.06 5.60
N MET A 225 25.33 4.42 5.46
CA MET A 225 26.38 4.08 6.41
C MET A 225 26.92 5.31 7.12
N GLN A 226 27.23 5.16 8.41
CA GLN A 226 27.56 6.23 9.34
C GLN A 226 28.77 7.06 8.97
N ASN A 227 29.78 6.40 8.40
CA ASN A 227 31.10 7.00 8.18
C ASN A 227 31.34 7.43 6.74
N ARG A 228 30.30 7.40 5.90
CA ARG A 228 30.38 7.77 4.49
C ARG A 228 29.24 8.73 4.19
N GLU A 229 29.55 9.88 3.60
CA GLU A 229 28.58 10.79 2.97
C GLU A 229 27.92 10.15 1.71
N ASP A 230 27.74 8.82 1.71
CA ASP A 230 27.25 8.03 0.59
C ASP A 230 26.07 7.17 1.07
N CYS A 231 24.98 7.19 0.30
CA CYS A 231 23.94 6.16 0.41
C CYS A 231 24.32 5.00 -0.52
N ILE A 232 24.32 3.77 0.01
CA ILE A 232 24.69 2.58 -0.76
C ILE A 232 23.42 1.76 -1.04
N VAL A 233 23.04 1.72 -2.31
CA VAL A 233 21.97 0.87 -2.81
C VAL A 233 22.60 -0.45 -3.26
N THR A 234 22.21 -1.56 -2.62
CA THR A 234 22.59 -2.91 -3.04
C THR A 234 21.39 -3.58 -3.67
N ALA A 235 21.39 -3.71 -5.00
CA ALA A 235 20.34 -4.38 -5.75
C ALA A 235 20.80 -5.78 -6.16
N GLY A 236 19.96 -6.78 -5.92
CA GLY A 236 20.12 -8.14 -6.43
C GLY A 236 19.04 -8.43 -7.48
N ALA A 237 19.42 -8.91 -8.66
CA ALA A 237 18.45 -9.40 -9.62
C ALA A 237 17.79 -10.69 -9.10
N ILE A 238 16.50 -10.89 -9.41
CA ILE A 238 15.80 -12.15 -9.19
C ILE A 238 15.85 -12.90 -10.52
N ASN A 239 16.63 -13.97 -10.63
CA ASN A 239 16.61 -14.77 -11.85
C ASN A 239 15.28 -15.55 -11.95
N GLY A 240 14.49 -15.40 -13.03
CA GLY A 240 13.15 -16.00 -13.11
C GLY A 240 13.07 -17.51 -12.86
N ASP A 241 14.11 -18.27 -13.27
CA ASP A 241 14.07 -19.74 -13.26
C ASP A 241 14.63 -20.38 -11.97
N THR A 242 15.64 -19.77 -11.37
CA THR A 242 16.25 -20.25 -10.11
C THR A 242 15.87 -19.37 -8.92
N ARG A 243 15.46 -18.13 -9.20
CA ARG A 243 15.36 -16.98 -8.29
C ARG A 243 16.53 -16.91 -7.30
N ALA A 244 17.70 -17.37 -7.75
CA ALA A 244 18.96 -17.09 -7.12
C ALA A 244 19.34 -15.64 -7.43
N VAL A 245 19.94 -14.97 -6.45
CA VAL A 245 20.50 -13.63 -6.66
C VAL A 245 21.85 -13.79 -7.34
N ASP A 246 21.85 -13.71 -8.67
CA ASP A 246 23.04 -14.01 -9.49
C ASP A 246 24.06 -12.86 -9.53
N SER A 247 23.62 -11.63 -9.24
CA SER A 247 24.48 -10.45 -9.27
C SER A 247 24.00 -9.40 -8.27
N THR A 248 24.94 -8.90 -7.44
CA THR A 248 24.71 -7.73 -6.59
C THR A 248 25.34 -6.51 -7.27
N SER A 249 24.50 -5.64 -7.82
CA SER A 249 24.91 -4.31 -8.24
C SER A 249 24.96 -3.40 -7.01
N ILE A 250 26.12 -2.76 -6.80
CA ILE A 250 26.28 -1.75 -5.76
C ILE A 250 26.26 -0.38 -6.43
N LEU A 251 25.19 0.35 -6.20
CA LEU A 251 25.04 1.73 -6.63
C LEU A 251 25.35 2.65 -5.44
N LYS A 252 26.32 3.54 -5.62
CA LYS A 252 26.63 4.58 -4.62
C LYS A 252 25.98 5.88 -5.05
N LEU A 253 25.10 6.40 -4.22
CA LEU A 253 24.55 7.74 -4.35
C LEU A 253 25.47 8.68 -3.57
N HIS A 254 26.26 9.47 -4.29
CA HIS A 254 27.15 10.49 -3.73
C HIS A 254 26.34 11.72 -3.30
N ARG A 255 25.58 11.57 -2.21
CA ARG A 255 24.96 12.69 -1.53
C ARG A 255 25.25 12.57 -0.05
N PRO A 256 25.76 13.63 0.60
CA PRO A 256 25.88 13.64 2.05
C PRO A 256 24.49 13.40 2.66
N VAL A 257 24.36 12.25 3.33
CA VAL A 257 23.19 11.90 4.13
C VAL A 257 23.52 12.27 5.56
N SER A 258 22.76 13.20 6.13
CA SER A 258 22.88 13.53 7.55
C SER A 258 22.24 12.45 8.42
N THR A 259 22.62 12.35 9.70
CA THR A 259 21.92 11.49 10.67
C THR A 259 20.45 11.85 10.85
N GLN A 260 20.06 13.05 10.44
CA GLN A 260 18.68 13.55 10.51
C GLN A 260 17.91 13.28 9.22
N ASP A 261 18.60 12.85 8.15
CA ASP A 261 17.94 12.63 6.87
C ASP A 261 17.17 11.32 6.92
N LEU A 262 15.85 11.41 6.75
CA LEU A 262 15.05 10.22 6.54
C LEU A 262 15.23 9.78 5.10
N THR A 263 15.57 8.50 4.93
CA THR A 263 15.49 7.88 3.62
C THR A 263 14.45 6.78 3.62
N VAL A 264 13.46 6.90 2.75
CA VAL A 264 12.52 5.81 2.47
C VAL A 264 12.57 5.50 1.00
N THR A 265 12.47 4.22 0.67
CA THR A 265 12.60 3.78 -0.70
C THR A 265 11.42 2.92 -1.11
N PHE A 266 10.98 3.12 -2.33
CA PHE A 266 9.91 2.35 -2.93
C PHE A 266 10.28 2.02 -4.36
N ALA A 267 9.69 0.96 -4.90
CA ALA A 267 9.76 0.71 -6.33
C ALA A 267 8.40 0.81 -6.98
N TYR A 268 8.44 1.18 -8.25
CA TYR A 268 7.28 1.24 -9.11
C TYR A 268 7.70 0.88 -10.53
N ARG A 269 7.03 -0.13 -11.12
CA ARG A 269 7.35 -0.68 -12.45
C ARG A 269 8.85 -0.97 -12.67
N GLY A 270 9.53 -1.51 -11.66
CA GLY A 270 10.97 -1.81 -11.77
C GLY A 270 11.89 -0.60 -11.56
N HIS A 271 11.37 0.62 -11.48
CA HIS A 271 12.14 1.80 -11.08
C HIS A 271 12.20 1.89 -9.56
N LEU A 272 13.26 2.50 -9.05
CA LEU A 272 13.46 2.73 -7.63
C LEU A 272 13.43 4.24 -7.35
N TYR A 273 12.77 4.60 -6.26
CA TYR A 273 12.65 5.97 -5.82
C TYR A 273 13.14 6.04 -4.39
N ALA A 274 14.25 6.75 -4.18
CA ALA A 274 14.81 7.02 -2.87
C ALA A 274 14.40 8.42 -2.45
N LEU A 275 13.44 8.50 -1.55
CA LEU A 275 13.03 9.74 -0.95
C LEU A 275 14.01 10.10 0.17
N LEU A 276 14.55 11.31 0.09
CA LEU A 276 15.49 11.89 1.02
C LEU A 276 14.89 13.17 1.56
N GLU A 277 14.53 13.13 2.83
CA GLU A 277 14.04 14.28 3.57
C GLU A 277 15.19 14.90 4.37
N ASP A 278 15.37 16.20 4.25
CA ASP A 278 16.14 17.01 5.18
C ASP A 278 15.21 17.91 6.00
N SER A 279 15.77 18.75 6.88
CA SER A 279 14.98 19.62 7.78
C SER A 279 14.12 20.67 7.04
N VAL A 280 14.29 20.85 5.73
CA VAL A 280 13.67 21.94 4.97
C VAL A 280 12.95 21.47 3.71
N SER A 281 13.28 20.28 3.20
CA SER A 281 12.82 19.80 1.90
C SER A 281 12.75 18.29 1.84
N VAL A 282 11.89 17.80 0.95
CA VAL A 282 11.90 16.40 0.53
C VAL A 282 12.30 16.32 -0.92
N SER A 283 13.22 15.40 -1.19
CA SER A 283 13.78 15.18 -2.50
C SER A 283 13.66 13.72 -2.88
N ILE A 284 13.16 13.44 -4.08
CA ILE A 284 13.01 12.08 -4.60
C ILE A 284 14.10 11.86 -5.62
N HIS A 285 14.93 10.86 -5.36
CA HIS A 285 15.93 10.38 -6.28
C HIS A 285 15.34 9.23 -7.06
N HIS A 286 15.07 9.45 -8.33
CA HIS A 286 14.67 8.41 -9.25
C HIS A 286 15.90 7.68 -9.79
N ILE A 287 15.89 6.37 -9.64
CA ILE A 287 16.89 5.43 -10.16
C ILE A 287 16.14 4.52 -11.12
N SER A 288 16.48 4.62 -12.40
CA SER A 288 15.74 3.91 -13.45
C SER A 288 15.89 2.39 -13.36
N ARG A 289 14.91 1.65 -13.86
CA ARG A 289 15.00 0.18 -13.97
C ARG A 289 16.27 -0.24 -14.72
N LYS A 290 16.61 0.46 -15.80
CA LYS A 290 17.83 0.18 -16.59
C LYS A 290 19.11 0.46 -15.81
N THR A 291 19.14 1.52 -15.00
CA THR A 291 20.26 1.84 -14.09
C THR A 291 20.47 0.70 -13.09
N LEU A 292 19.38 0.16 -12.53
CA LEU A 292 19.44 -0.95 -11.57
C LEU A 292 19.91 -2.25 -12.22
N GLN A 293 19.38 -2.58 -13.40
CA GLN A 293 19.75 -3.78 -14.16
C GLN A 293 21.19 -3.74 -14.66
N SER A 294 21.67 -2.57 -15.12
CA SER A 294 23.05 -2.43 -15.62
C SER A 294 24.09 -2.32 -14.52
N GLY A 295 23.71 -1.88 -13.32
CA GLY A 295 24.64 -1.57 -12.23
C GLY A 295 25.49 -0.31 -12.47
N HIS A 296 25.27 0.41 -13.57
CA HIS A 296 25.95 1.66 -13.88
C HIS A 296 25.05 2.85 -13.53
N CYS A 297 25.52 3.74 -12.63
CA CYS A 297 24.83 4.97 -12.26
C CYS A 297 24.82 5.94 -13.44
N GLU A 298 23.78 5.89 -14.28
CA GLU A 298 23.39 7.06 -15.07
C GLU A 298 22.66 8.04 -14.14
N GLN A 299 22.88 9.35 -14.35
CA GLN A 299 22.39 10.45 -13.50
C GLN A 299 21.00 10.18 -12.91
N THR A 300 20.88 10.24 -11.58
CA THR A 300 19.58 10.21 -10.90
C THR A 300 18.84 11.52 -11.18
N ARG A 301 17.57 11.44 -11.56
CA ARG A 301 16.71 12.62 -11.62
C ARG A 301 16.29 12.99 -10.20
N LEU A 302 16.43 14.26 -9.88
CA LEU A 302 16.03 14.83 -8.59
C LEU A 302 14.69 15.54 -8.77
N TYR A 303 13.69 15.09 -8.03
CA TYR A 303 12.44 15.82 -7.85
C TYR A 303 12.47 16.44 -6.47
N SER A 304 12.04 17.70 -6.32
CA SER A 304 11.94 18.35 -5.02
C SER A 304 10.46 18.64 -4.74
N CYS A 305 9.91 18.09 -3.65
CA CYS A 305 8.61 18.50 -3.13
C CYS A 305 8.83 19.39 -1.90
N PRO A 306 8.32 20.64 -1.91
CA PRO A 306 8.29 21.43 -0.69
C PRO A 306 7.34 20.73 0.29
N ILE A 307 7.81 20.46 1.51
CA ILE A 307 6.95 19.97 2.59
C ILE A 307 6.92 21.03 3.68
N PRO A 308 5.78 21.25 4.36
CA PRO A 308 5.73 22.15 5.51
C PRO A 308 6.87 21.88 6.49
N ARG A 309 7.53 22.94 6.94
CA ARG A 309 8.62 22.84 7.93
C ARG A 309 8.06 22.23 9.21
N SER A 310 8.74 21.20 9.71
CA SER A 310 8.53 20.75 11.09
C SER A 310 9.33 21.65 12.03
N HIS A 311 8.70 22.11 13.11
CA HIS A 311 9.39 22.83 14.17
C HIS A 311 10.20 21.90 15.11
N MET A 312 10.02 20.58 14.99
CA MET A 312 10.70 19.59 15.83
C MET A 312 11.73 18.74 15.08
N ASN A 313 12.78 18.36 15.81
CA ASN A 313 13.74 17.30 15.45
C ASN A 313 13.11 15.88 15.52
N SER A 314 11.79 15.75 15.57
CA SER A 314 11.14 14.45 15.48
C SER A 314 11.40 13.91 14.07
N ALA A 315 12.10 12.78 13.99
CA ALA A 315 12.33 12.15 12.71
C ALA A 315 10.94 11.83 12.09
N PRO A 316 10.66 12.30 10.87
CA PRO A 316 9.48 11.86 10.12
C PRO A 316 9.39 10.33 10.08
N PHE A 317 8.17 9.79 10.05
CA PHE A 317 7.93 8.39 9.74
C PHE A 317 7.27 8.34 8.36
N CYS A 318 7.94 7.75 7.37
CA CYS A 318 7.34 7.54 6.06
C CYS A 318 7.07 6.05 5.86
N TYR A 319 5.86 5.77 5.40
CA TYR A 319 5.34 4.44 5.16
C TYR A 319 5.03 4.34 3.67
N MET A 320 5.65 3.37 2.99
CA MET A 320 5.42 3.14 1.57
C MET A 320 5.24 1.66 1.30
N ILE A 321 4.04 1.33 0.84
CA ILE A 321 3.66 0.06 0.25
C ILE A 321 2.83 0.43 -0.97
N PRO A 322 3.38 0.67 -2.18
CA PRO A 322 2.53 0.96 -3.34
C PRO A 322 1.43 -0.11 -3.43
N SER A 323 0.18 0.34 -3.30
CA SER A 323 -1.01 -0.52 -3.16
C SER A 323 -1.35 -1.22 -4.47
N SER A 324 -1.01 -0.61 -5.60
CA SER A 324 -1.16 -1.18 -6.93
C SER A 324 -0.41 -0.33 -7.97
N PRO A 325 0.09 -0.89 -9.09
CA PRO A 325 0.65 -0.08 -10.15
C PRO A 325 -0.39 0.66 -11.00
N SER A 326 -1.69 0.44 -10.78
CA SER A 326 -2.76 1.02 -11.61
C SER A 326 -3.46 2.25 -11.04
N TYR A 327 -3.47 2.44 -9.72
CA TYR A 327 -4.19 3.53 -9.05
C TYR A 327 -3.67 3.70 -7.62
N GLY A 328 -4.08 4.78 -6.94
CA GLY A 328 -3.83 4.96 -5.51
C GLY A 328 -2.73 5.96 -5.17
N ILE A 329 -2.33 5.94 -3.90
CA ILE A 329 -1.27 6.77 -3.36
C ILE A 329 0.09 6.12 -3.62
N GLY A 330 1.03 6.86 -4.19
CA GLY A 330 2.40 6.40 -4.40
C GLY A 330 3.19 6.34 -3.10
N ALA A 331 3.02 7.34 -2.24
CA ALA A 331 3.62 7.39 -0.91
C ALA A 331 2.79 8.21 0.07
N VAL A 332 2.87 7.84 1.36
CA VAL A 332 2.30 8.63 2.46
C VAL A 332 3.42 8.98 3.44
N PHE A 333 3.53 10.27 3.75
CA PHE A 333 4.43 10.75 4.78
C PHE A 333 3.63 11.07 6.02
N THR A 334 4.12 10.63 7.17
CA THR A 334 3.56 11.03 8.45
C THR A 334 4.56 11.78 9.30
N ARG A 335 4.10 12.90 9.86
CA ARG A 335 4.91 13.71 10.77
C ARG A 335 4.09 14.12 11.97
N LEU A 336 4.73 14.12 13.12
CA LEU A 336 4.21 14.83 14.29
C LEU A 336 4.63 16.30 14.16
N VAL A 337 3.65 17.17 14.02
CA VAL A 337 3.80 18.62 13.91
C VAL A 337 3.30 19.26 15.20
N TRP A 338 4.10 20.18 15.73
CA TRP A 338 3.70 21.04 16.85
C TRP A 338 3.21 22.37 16.30
N ASP A 339 2.04 22.79 16.76
CA ASP A 339 1.49 24.10 16.48
C ASP A 339 1.63 24.98 17.73
N ASP A 340 2.57 25.91 17.65
CA ASP A 340 2.81 26.88 18.72
C ASP A 340 1.67 27.92 18.82
N ASP A 341 0.92 28.16 17.73
CA ASP A 341 -0.11 29.19 17.66
C ASP A 341 -1.41 28.76 18.37
N ASP A 342 -1.75 27.46 18.36
CA ASP A 342 -2.94 26.90 19.03
C ASP A 342 -2.63 26.35 20.45
N GLY A 343 -1.56 26.85 21.08
CA GLY A 343 -1.27 26.60 22.49
C GLY A 343 -0.72 25.21 22.80
N ASN A 344 0.28 24.75 22.05
CA ASN A 344 0.94 23.44 22.19
C ASN A 344 0.07 22.24 21.78
N SER A 345 -0.66 22.36 20.68
CA SER A 345 -1.35 21.20 20.12
C SER A 345 -0.41 20.38 19.23
N ILE A 346 -0.56 19.05 19.31
CA ILE A 346 0.17 18.08 18.49
C ILE A 346 -0.76 17.61 17.38
N PHE A 347 -0.27 17.64 16.14
CA PHE A 347 -0.94 17.12 14.97
C PHE A 347 -0.12 16.01 14.34
N THR A 348 -0.82 15.04 13.76
CA THR A 348 -0.26 14.12 12.80
C THR A 348 -0.58 14.64 11.39
N SER A 349 0.46 15.04 10.66
CA SER A 349 0.37 15.41 9.26
C SER A 349 0.47 14.16 8.39
N PHE A 350 -0.47 13.97 7.46
CA PHE A 350 -0.43 12.96 6.41
C PHE A 350 -0.21 13.66 5.06
N THR A 351 0.95 13.49 4.46
CA THR A 351 1.23 14.04 3.12
C THR A 351 1.16 12.93 2.09
N PHE A 352 0.21 13.08 1.17
CA PHE A 352 -0.03 12.18 0.05
C PHE A 352 0.81 12.61 -1.14
N MET A 353 1.58 11.65 -1.66
CA MET A 353 2.20 11.77 -2.96
C MET A 353 1.37 10.96 -3.96
N PRO A 354 0.48 11.63 -4.72
CA PRO A 354 -0.24 10.94 -5.77
C PRO A 354 0.75 10.38 -6.77
N ASN A 355 0.47 9.17 -7.23
CA ASN A 355 1.09 8.65 -8.41
C ASN A 355 0.25 9.11 -9.60
N THR A 356 0.70 10.12 -10.34
CA THR A 356 0.17 10.37 -11.67
C THR A 356 0.98 9.57 -12.67
N LEU A 357 0.31 8.60 -13.31
CA LEU A 357 0.85 7.91 -14.46
C LEU A 357 1.02 8.92 -15.60
N THR A 358 2.23 9.03 -16.15
CA THR A 358 2.49 9.90 -17.30
C THR A 358 1.74 9.49 -18.58
N HIS A 359 0.97 8.39 -18.53
CA HIS A 359 0.37 7.66 -19.66
C HIS A 359 1.39 7.18 -20.71
N GLU A 360 2.66 7.55 -20.58
CA GLU A 360 3.73 7.11 -21.46
C GLU A 360 4.07 5.64 -21.20
N PRO A 361 4.39 4.87 -22.26
CA PRO A 361 4.90 3.53 -22.09
C PRO A 361 6.21 3.58 -21.31
N ASP A 362 6.38 2.64 -20.37
CA ASP A 362 7.59 2.56 -19.56
C ASP A 362 8.77 2.06 -20.40
N ASP A 363 9.67 2.98 -20.77
CA ASP A 363 10.91 2.71 -21.50
C ASP A 363 12.02 2.14 -20.59
N GLY A 364 11.78 2.03 -19.28
CA GLY A 364 12.74 1.60 -18.26
C GLY A 364 13.81 2.64 -17.91
N VAL A 365 13.75 3.84 -18.49
CA VAL A 365 14.71 4.94 -18.32
C VAL A 365 14.05 6.16 -17.68
N SER A 366 12.93 6.59 -18.24
CA SER A 366 12.12 7.70 -17.76
C SER A 366 11.27 7.26 -16.59
N SER A 367 11.09 8.13 -15.59
CA SER A 367 10.17 7.86 -14.50
C SER A 367 8.76 7.72 -15.07
N PRO A 368 8.07 6.57 -14.90
CA PRO A 368 6.64 6.45 -15.23
C PRO A 368 5.76 7.25 -14.27
N LEU A 369 6.34 7.75 -13.17
CA LEU A 369 5.71 8.64 -12.21
C LEU A 369 6.00 10.09 -12.60
N ALA A 370 4.95 10.88 -12.72
CA ALA A 370 5.04 12.32 -12.51
C ALA A 370 4.76 12.60 -11.02
N PHE A 371 5.60 13.45 -10.43
CA PHE A 371 5.36 14.00 -9.09
C PHE A 371 4.93 15.44 -9.29
N ASP A 372 3.71 15.61 -9.78
CA ASP A 372 3.15 16.95 -9.97
C ASP A 372 3.01 17.59 -8.59
N SER A 373 3.78 18.65 -8.35
CA SER A 373 3.63 19.49 -7.17
C SER A 373 2.29 20.23 -7.27
N PRO A 374 1.51 20.36 -6.19
CA PRO A 374 1.89 20.11 -4.79
C PRO A 374 1.50 18.73 -4.24
N CYS A 375 2.32 18.21 -3.32
CA CYS A 375 1.92 17.12 -2.43
C CYS A 375 0.68 17.56 -1.61
N VAL A 376 -0.32 16.70 -1.47
CA VAL A 376 -1.55 17.04 -0.70
C VAL A 376 -1.33 16.66 0.75
N THR A 377 -1.50 17.61 1.67
CA THR A 377 -1.23 17.39 3.09
C THR A 377 -2.50 17.58 3.91
N GLU A 378 -2.80 16.60 4.75
CA GLU A 378 -3.90 16.63 5.71
C GLU A 378 -3.36 16.65 7.14
N HIS A 379 -3.96 17.44 8.02
CA HIS A 379 -3.53 17.53 9.42
C HIS A 379 -4.61 16.97 10.33
N VAL A 380 -4.30 15.86 11.02
CA VAL A 380 -5.18 15.26 12.00
C VAL A 380 -4.70 15.63 13.40
N ARG A 381 -5.59 16.23 14.22
CA ARG A 381 -5.29 16.57 15.61
C ARG A 381 -5.02 15.30 16.42
N GLY A 382 -3.88 15.27 17.11
CA GLY A 382 -3.46 14.17 17.96
C GLY A 382 -2.13 13.53 17.57
N GLU A 383 -1.67 12.66 18.45
CA GLU A 383 -0.44 11.90 18.32
C GLU A 383 -0.74 10.52 17.75
N LEU A 384 0.05 10.07 16.76
CA LEU A 384 0.03 8.69 16.31
C LEU A 384 0.38 7.75 17.47
N ALA A 385 -0.27 6.60 17.49
CA ALA A 385 0.08 5.59 18.46
C ALA A 385 1.54 5.16 18.31
N HIS A 386 2.31 5.21 19.41
CA HIS A 386 3.66 4.64 19.49
C HIS A 386 3.58 3.11 19.39
N LEU A 387 3.39 2.62 18.17
CA LEU A 387 3.25 1.21 17.86
C LEU A 387 4.34 0.86 16.84
N GLY A 388 5.11 -0.18 17.13
CA GLY A 388 6.34 -0.46 16.39
C GLY A 388 6.11 -0.77 14.90
N LEU A 389 6.98 -0.23 14.04
CA LEU A 389 7.32 -0.61 12.65
C LEU A 389 6.21 -0.76 11.57
N VAL A 390 4.97 -1.15 11.86
CA VAL A 390 3.97 -1.49 10.82
C VAL A 390 2.53 -1.13 11.23
N TRP A 391 2.14 0.15 11.10
CA TRP A 391 0.81 0.59 11.56
C TRP A 391 0.09 1.61 10.71
N LEU A 392 0.80 2.28 9.81
CA LEU A 392 0.17 2.99 8.73
C LEU A 392 0.11 2.04 7.56
N ASP A 393 -1.02 1.36 7.44
CA ASP A 393 -1.35 0.66 6.22
C ASP A 393 -2.16 1.58 5.32
N HIS A 394 -2.00 1.37 4.02
CA HIS A 394 -2.79 2.07 3.04
C HIS A 394 -3.20 1.12 1.92
N SER A 395 -4.38 1.37 1.41
CA SER A 395 -4.92 0.65 0.27
C SER A 395 -5.64 1.65 -0.60
N GLY A 396 -5.37 1.60 -1.91
CA GLY A 396 -5.90 2.60 -2.85
C GLY A 396 -5.56 4.02 -2.43
N PHE A 397 -6.58 4.79 -2.03
CA PHE A 397 -6.46 6.21 -1.67
C PHE A 397 -6.58 6.46 -0.17
N ASN A 398 -6.49 5.41 0.63
CA ASN A 398 -6.96 5.44 1.99
C ASN A 398 -5.89 4.97 2.95
N VAL A 399 -5.71 5.76 4.00
CA VAL A 399 -4.77 5.53 5.08
C VAL A 399 -5.55 5.31 6.35
N ILE A 400 -5.22 4.26 7.07
CA ILE A 400 -5.80 3.98 8.37
C ILE A 400 -4.76 4.20 9.47
N ALA A 401 -5.14 4.88 10.55
CA ALA A 401 -4.25 5.20 11.65
C ALA A 401 -4.97 5.19 13.00
N ALA A 402 -4.31 4.71 14.05
CA ALA A 402 -4.75 4.91 15.43
C ALA A 402 -4.13 6.20 15.98
N ILE A 403 -4.98 7.16 16.38
CA ILE A 403 -4.57 8.50 16.83
C ILE A 403 -5.09 8.75 18.23
N ARG A 404 -4.21 9.23 19.12
CA ARG A 404 -4.56 9.73 20.44
C ARG A 404 -4.79 11.24 20.35
N PRO A 405 -6.00 11.74 20.64
CA PRO A 405 -6.24 13.17 20.62
C PRO A 405 -5.32 13.94 21.57
N ALA A 406 -4.89 15.14 21.17
CA ALA A 406 -3.90 15.95 21.89
C ALA A 406 -4.32 16.33 23.32
N ASN A 407 -5.62 16.30 23.62
CA ASN A 407 -6.14 16.65 24.95
C ASN A 407 -5.88 15.59 26.02
N PHE A 408 -5.28 14.42 25.68
CA PHE A 408 -4.97 13.28 26.56
C PHE A 408 -6.12 12.68 27.38
N THR A 409 -7.30 13.32 27.40
CA THR A 409 -8.52 12.94 28.11
C THR A 409 -9.46 12.08 27.26
N GLU A 410 -9.32 12.15 25.94
CA GLU A 410 -10.13 11.37 25.01
C GLU A 410 -9.55 9.99 24.76
N ARG A 411 -10.43 9.03 24.49
CA ARG A 411 -10.05 7.68 24.05
C ARG A 411 -9.35 7.77 22.70
N TRP A 412 -8.45 6.84 22.43
CA TRP A 412 -7.87 6.68 21.10
C TRP A 412 -8.97 6.55 20.05
N ALA A 413 -8.71 7.09 18.85
CA ALA A 413 -9.60 7.03 17.71
C ALA A 413 -8.93 6.28 16.56
N LEU A 414 -9.70 5.44 15.87
CA LEU A 414 -9.30 4.88 14.59
C LEU A 414 -9.71 5.88 13.51
N VAL A 415 -8.75 6.42 12.78
CA VAL A 415 -8.97 7.49 11.80
C VAL A 415 -8.60 7.00 10.41
N LEU A 416 -9.52 7.21 9.48
CA LEU A 416 -9.36 6.99 8.06
C LEU A 416 -9.08 8.34 7.38
N VAL A 417 -7.91 8.47 6.77
CA VAL A 417 -7.55 9.64 5.97
C VAL A 417 -7.61 9.24 4.50
N ARG A 418 -8.51 9.88 3.76
CA ARG A 418 -8.73 9.63 2.32
C ARG A 418 -8.12 10.75 1.49
N TYR A 419 -7.44 10.37 0.42
CA TYR A 419 -7.03 11.28 -0.63
C TYR A 419 -8.04 11.27 -1.79
N HIS A 420 -8.36 12.45 -2.31
CA HIS A 420 -9.28 12.65 -3.44
C HIS A 420 -8.48 13.19 -4.63
N PRO A 421 -8.05 12.30 -5.55
CA PRO A 421 -7.18 12.70 -6.66
C PRO A 421 -7.84 13.71 -7.60
N GLU A 422 -9.17 13.66 -7.79
CA GLU A 422 -9.90 14.52 -8.71
C GLU A 422 -9.86 16.00 -8.29
N THR A 423 -9.92 16.24 -6.98
CA THR A 423 -9.92 17.59 -6.38
C THR A 423 -8.58 17.97 -5.77
N SER A 424 -7.60 17.06 -5.77
CA SER A 424 -6.34 17.21 -5.04
C SER A 424 -6.57 17.64 -3.59
N SER A 425 -7.55 17.01 -2.93
CA SER A 425 -7.91 17.28 -1.54
C SER A 425 -7.86 16.01 -0.70
N SER A 426 -8.09 16.14 0.59
CA SER A 426 -8.16 15.03 1.53
C SER A 426 -9.37 15.16 2.44
N SER A 427 -9.79 14.05 3.04
CA SER A 427 -10.80 14.02 4.07
C SER A 427 -10.39 13.11 5.21
N VAL A 428 -10.89 13.40 6.40
CA VAL A 428 -10.58 12.66 7.63
C VAL A 428 -11.88 12.16 8.22
N HIS A 429 -11.95 10.86 8.47
CA HIS A 429 -13.12 10.21 9.01
C HIS A 429 -12.75 9.41 10.26
N SER A 430 -13.51 9.59 11.34
CA SER A 430 -13.37 8.74 12.52
C SER A 430 -14.16 7.46 12.29
N LEU A 431 -13.52 6.31 12.46
CA LEU A 431 -14.15 5.00 12.36
C LEU A 431 -14.58 4.56 13.77
N SER A 432 -15.89 4.40 13.95
CA SER A 432 -16.43 3.92 15.22
C SER A 432 -16.10 2.43 15.41
N LEU A 433 -15.40 2.11 16.48
CA LEU A 433 -15.14 0.73 16.89
C LEU A 433 -16.25 0.22 17.81
N PRO A 434 -16.65 -1.07 17.73
CA PRO A 434 -17.52 -1.66 18.73
C PRO A 434 -16.87 -1.62 20.12
N GLU A 435 -17.68 -1.54 21.17
CA GLU A 435 -17.20 -1.49 22.56
C GLU A 435 -16.35 -2.70 22.97
N THR A 436 -16.45 -3.81 22.23
CA THR A 436 -15.66 -5.03 22.45
C THR A 436 -14.20 -4.92 21.99
N ILE A 437 -13.86 -3.89 21.20
CA ILE A 437 -12.50 -3.68 20.70
C ILE A 437 -11.88 -2.51 21.46
N ASP A 438 -10.89 -2.81 22.30
CA ASP A 438 -10.07 -1.79 22.93
C ASP A 438 -8.92 -1.38 22.00
N ILE A 439 -9.05 -0.20 21.42
CA ILE A 439 -8.05 0.39 20.52
C ILE A 439 -6.66 0.54 21.19
N THR A 440 -6.60 0.64 22.51
CA THR A 440 -5.32 0.78 23.24
C THR A 440 -4.52 -0.52 23.30
N GLU A 441 -5.19 -1.64 23.04
CA GLU A 441 -4.60 -2.98 23.01
C GLU A 441 -4.28 -3.46 21.59
N ILE A 442 -4.64 -2.73 20.54
CA ILE A 442 -4.31 -3.15 19.18
C ILE A 442 -2.76 -3.21 19.09
N ASP A 443 -2.22 -4.30 18.52
CA ASP A 443 -0.80 -4.53 18.21
C ASP A 443 -0.46 -4.57 16.70
N SER A 444 -1.46 -4.70 15.81
CA SER A 444 -1.30 -4.44 14.38
C SER A 444 -2.65 -4.13 13.71
N LEU A 445 -2.64 -3.36 12.62
CA LEU A 445 -3.82 -3.17 11.75
C LEU A 445 -3.45 -3.14 10.27
N CYS A 446 -4.41 -3.46 9.41
CA CYS A 446 -4.31 -3.29 7.96
C CYS A 446 -5.67 -2.93 7.33
N ILE A 447 -5.67 -2.30 6.15
CA ILE A 447 -6.88 -1.89 5.42
C ILE A 447 -6.92 -2.53 4.03
N ASP A 448 -8.08 -3.07 3.67
CA ASP A 448 -8.42 -3.47 2.32
C ASP A 448 -9.49 -2.53 1.77
N ASP A 449 -9.06 -1.53 1.01
CA ASP A 449 -9.98 -0.57 0.40
C ASP A 449 -10.85 -1.24 -0.67
N ALA A 450 -10.29 -2.21 -1.40
CA ALA A 450 -11.05 -2.99 -2.39
C ALA A 450 -12.16 -3.82 -1.73
N ALA A 451 -11.86 -4.49 -0.61
CA ALA A 451 -12.87 -5.26 0.13
C ALA A 451 -13.73 -4.42 1.09
N GLY A 452 -13.40 -3.14 1.29
CA GLY A 452 -14.02 -2.29 2.31
C GLY A 452 -13.84 -2.87 3.71
N ALA A 453 -12.65 -3.36 4.05
CA ALA A 453 -12.39 -4.03 5.31
C ALA A 453 -11.20 -3.41 6.05
N VAL A 454 -11.30 -3.39 7.38
CA VAL A 454 -10.16 -3.11 8.28
C VAL A 454 -9.95 -4.33 9.14
N TYR A 455 -8.70 -4.80 9.19
CA TYR A 455 -8.31 -5.92 10.03
C TYR A 455 -7.46 -5.43 11.19
N LEU A 456 -7.72 -5.98 12.37
CA LEU A 456 -7.07 -5.59 13.61
C LEU A 456 -6.52 -6.85 14.29
N VAL A 457 -5.36 -6.76 14.92
CA VAL A 457 -4.84 -7.76 15.85
C VAL A 457 -4.47 -7.04 17.14
N ASP A 458 -4.96 -7.52 18.29
CA ASP A 458 -4.58 -6.99 19.59
C ASP A 458 -3.38 -7.73 20.23
N ARG A 459 -2.83 -7.15 21.32
CA ARG A 459 -1.71 -7.73 22.09
C ARG A 459 -2.07 -9.08 22.72
N ALA A 460 -3.35 -9.37 22.90
CA ALA A 460 -3.84 -10.67 23.38
C ALA A 460 -3.97 -11.71 22.26
N GLY A 461 -3.68 -11.32 21.01
CA GLY A 461 -3.79 -12.16 19.83
C GLY A 461 -5.22 -12.30 19.31
N ILE A 462 -6.13 -11.37 19.60
CA ILE A 462 -7.47 -11.37 19.00
C ILE A 462 -7.39 -10.69 17.64
N PHE A 463 -7.63 -11.47 16.59
CA PHE A 463 -7.85 -10.98 15.23
C PHE A 463 -9.31 -10.55 15.07
N SER A 464 -9.55 -9.36 14.53
CA SER A 464 -10.89 -8.83 14.26
C SER A 464 -10.99 -8.28 12.85
N THR A 465 -12.11 -8.54 12.17
CA THR A 465 -12.44 -7.99 10.85
C THR A 465 -13.62 -7.03 10.95
N LEU A 466 -13.43 -5.80 10.49
CA LEU A 466 -14.45 -4.75 10.40
C LEU A 466 -14.80 -4.55 8.92
N ARG A 467 -16.06 -4.73 8.51
CA ARG A 467 -16.47 -4.53 7.11
C ARG A 467 -17.42 -3.35 6.95
N TYR A 468 -17.13 -2.54 5.94
CA TYR A 468 -17.79 -1.30 5.58
C TYR A 468 -18.67 -1.44 4.31
N VAL A 469 -18.94 -2.67 3.86
CA VAL A 469 -19.73 -3.01 2.65
C VAL A 469 -20.68 -4.19 2.89
#